data_AF-A0A964HBW4-F1
#
_entry.id   AF-A0A964HBW4-F1
#
_cell.length_a   1.000
_cell.length_b   1.000
_cell.length_c   1.000
_cell.angle_alpha   90.00
_cell.angle_beta   90.00
_cell.angle_gamma   90.00
#
_symmetry.space_group_name_H-M   'P 1'
#
loop_
_entity.id
_entity.type
_entity.pdbx_description
1 polymer ?
#
loop_
_entity_poly.entity_id
_entity_poly.type
_entity_poly.pdbx_seq_one_letter_code
_entity_poly.pdbx_strand_id
1 'polypeptide(L)'
;MTLIHSSRKTFTTIYILFAASVLCNADGNELVRLKQSWRTARPVFEKLKSQPRRYRDAVSSRNILGQVRTAGALAKGAKAPGTDTIRVLVLKVQFVPDSDTNTTGDGTFDYAGNGQPVYTNGDPHQGHNLDHEPPHDSLYIRNQILALRNYYWAASSGRLWIEYEQWPKGARSAYDLPHQMSFYSDFYNQQQNWGAGIYTLLRDAAAAADADSCAFSYWAGGSKIAKAVMLIHAGSVWQTDPWGADLPAVFIAMDESSPIIVNAGADTIHEASINAETQSQDGMVLGSQGEIAHEFGHQLGLPDLYDVEFNSVGLGEWELMSHGSWNLNAYVPPHLSAWAKEYLGWIDPVELKPRDTHFPVAFKWAAKDPGAVVKIPLNSHEYYLVENRRAWSN
;
A
#
# COMPACT_ATOMS: atom_id res chain seq x y z
N MET A 1 -25.80 7.51 3.09
CA MET A 1 -25.79 8.58 2.07
C MET A 1 -24.86 9.63 2.60
N THR A 2 -23.60 9.60 2.17
CA THR A 2 -22.52 10.40 2.76
C THR A 2 -22.06 11.39 1.70
N LEU A 3 -22.22 12.69 1.98
CA LEU A 3 -21.67 13.77 1.16
C LEU A 3 -20.18 13.89 1.50
N ILE A 4 -19.31 13.72 0.49
CA ILE A 4 -17.87 13.98 0.64
C ILE A 4 -17.61 15.42 0.18
N HIS A 5 -17.22 16.28 1.12
CA HIS A 5 -16.79 17.65 0.84
C HIS A 5 -15.26 17.69 0.79
N SER A 6 -14.68 17.89 -0.38
CA SER A 6 -13.23 18.04 -0.54
C SER A 6 -12.77 19.40 0.01
N SER A 7 -12.23 19.42 1.23
CA SER A 7 -11.52 20.58 1.77
C SER A 7 -10.03 20.22 1.91
N ARG A 8 -9.19 20.93 1.17
CA ARG A 8 -7.73 20.83 1.24
C ARG A 8 -7.25 21.48 2.54
N LYS A 9 -6.79 20.70 3.51
CA LYS A 9 -5.84 21.12 4.55
C LYS A 9 -5.18 19.88 5.17
N THR A 10 -3.86 19.87 5.17
CA THR A 10 -3.02 18.77 5.65
C THR A 10 -2.45 19.06 7.05
N PHE A 11 -2.44 17.99 7.87
CA PHE A 11 -1.54 17.63 9.00
C PHE A 11 -1.59 18.28 10.39
N THR A 12 -1.50 17.34 11.36
CA THR A 12 -0.94 17.38 12.74
C THR A 12 -1.89 17.81 13.86
N THR A 13 -2.12 16.93 14.87
CA THR A 13 -2.10 17.21 16.33
C THR A 13 -2.58 16.00 17.18
N ILE A 14 -1.62 15.36 17.88
CA ILE A 14 -1.62 14.84 19.28
C ILE A 14 -2.31 13.50 19.64
N TYR A 15 -1.49 12.57 20.17
CA TYR A 15 -1.60 12.08 21.57
C TYR A 15 -0.20 11.85 22.21
N ILE A 16 0.49 12.95 22.56
CA ILE A 16 1.49 12.99 23.63
C ILE A 16 0.71 13.30 24.91
N LEU A 17 0.39 12.29 25.73
CA LEU A 17 -0.12 12.56 27.07
C LEU A 17 0.05 11.39 28.06
N PHE A 18 1.11 10.57 27.98
CA PHE A 18 1.43 9.63 29.08
C PHE A 18 2.92 9.26 29.26
N ALA A 19 3.86 9.98 28.64
CA ALA A 19 5.29 9.66 28.68
C ALA A 19 6.05 10.17 29.93
N ALA A 20 5.40 10.28 31.09
CA ALA A 20 6.03 10.83 32.31
C ALA A 20 6.43 9.80 33.38
N SER A 21 6.16 8.50 33.21
CA SER A 21 6.29 7.54 34.33
C SER A 21 7.26 6.37 34.13
N VAL A 22 7.96 6.24 33.00
CA VAL A 22 8.88 5.09 32.78
C VAL A 22 10.26 5.57 32.37
N LEU A 23 10.99 6.17 33.33
CA LEU A 23 12.42 6.51 33.21
C LEU A 23 13.28 5.82 34.28
N CYS A 24 12.84 4.66 34.78
CA CYS A 24 13.68 3.83 35.65
C CYS A 24 13.84 2.45 35.01
N ASN A 25 15.10 2.07 34.76
CA ASN A 25 15.62 0.72 34.46
C ASN A 25 16.15 0.45 33.04
N ALA A 26 16.97 1.34 32.48
CA ALA A 26 17.93 0.94 31.45
C ALA A 26 19.35 1.05 32.00
N ASP A 27 20.13 -0.03 31.88
CA ASP A 27 21.48 -0.14 32.43
C ASP A 27 22.45 0.76 31.64
N GLY A 28 23.21 1.59 32.35
CA GLY A 28 23.92 2.76 31.79
C GLY A 28 24.98 2.48 30.71
N ASN A 29 25.37 1.21 30.52
CA ASN A 29 26.39 0.81 29.54
C ASN A 29 25.83 0.57 28.12
N GLU A 30 24.55 0.25 27.99
CA GLU A 30 23.89 0.00 26.70
C GLU A 30 23.59 1.32 25.97
N LEU A 31 23.16 2.33 26.74
CA LEU A 31 22.99 3.71 26.28
C LEU A 31 24.29 4.36 25.77
N VAL A 32 25.45 3.93 26.28
CA VAL A 32 26.76 4.47 25.84
C VAL A 32 27.18 3.90 24.48
N ARG A 33 26.90 2.61 24.22
CA ARG A 33 27.17 1.97 22.92
C ARG A 33 26.24 2.49 21.83
N LEU A 34 24.95 2.66 22.13
CA LEU A 34 23.97 3.30 21.24
C LEU A 34 24.33 4.77 20.94
N LYS A 35 24.85 5.51 21.93
CA LYS A 35 25.34 6.89 21.71
C LYS A 35 26.59 6.96 20.82
N GLN A 36 27.41 5.91 20.81
CA GLN A 36 28.63 5.86 19.98
C GLN A 36 28.32 5.53 18.52
N SER A 37 27.38 4.61 18.25
CA SER A 37 26.87 4.36 16.88
C SER A 37 26.08 5.55 16.32
N TRP A 38 25.37 6.29 17.18
CA TRP A 38 24.72 7.56 16.81
C TRP A 38 25.68 8.66 16.36
N ARG A 39 26.89 8.73 16.94
CA ARG A 39 27.88 9.77 16.62
C ARG A 39 28.52 9.56 15.24
N THR A 40 28.61 8.32 14.76
CA THR A 40 29.12 7.99 13.43
C THR A 40 28.06 8.13 12.33
N ALA A 41 26.77 8.00 12.64
CA ALA A 41 25.66 8.20 11.70
C ALA A 41 25.24 9.68 11.50
N ARG A 42 25.65 10.56 12.41
CA ARG A 42 25.27 11.99 12.44
C ARG A 42 25.55 12.78 11.14
N PRO A 43 26.63 12.56 10.38
CA PRO A 43 26.88 13.28 9.13
C PRO A 43 25.90 12.91 8.00
N VAL A 44 25.35 11.70 8.02
CA VAL A 44 24.35 11.23 7.04
C VAL A 44 22.96 11.77 7.40
N PHE A 45 22.60 11.73 8.69
CA PHE A 45 21.32 12.24 9.20
C PHE A 45 21.17 13.76 9.09
N GLU A 46 22.22 14.54 9.37
CA GLU A 46 22.17 16.01 9.21
C GLU A 46 22.01 16.42 7.73
N LYS A 47 22.50 15.59 6.79
CA LYS A 47 22.28 15.79 5.35
C LYS A 47 20.83 15.47 4.96
N LEU A 48 20.23 14.45 5.58
CA LEU A 48 18.81 14.07 5.38
C LEU A 48 17.83 15.11 5.96
N LYS A 49 18.16 15.76 7.09
CA LYS A 49 17.37 16.89 7.66
C LYS A 49 17.25 18.09 6.72
N SER A 50 18.21 18.27 5.81
CA SER A 50 18.20 19.37 4.85
C SER A 50 17.34 19.09 3.61
N GLN A 51 16.80 17.88 3.46
CA GLN A 51 15.82 17.62 2.42
C GLN A 51 14.48 18.19 2.86
N PRO A 52 13.93 19.19 2.14
CA PRO A 52 12.65 19.79 2.50
C PRO A 52 11.57 18.70 2.58
N ARG A 53 10.65 18.84 3.53
CA ARG A 53 9.39 18.08 3.62
C ARG A 53 8.66 18.14 2.27
N ARG A 54 8.97 17.20 1.38
CA ARG A 54 8.44 17.08 0.01
C ARG A 54 7.66 15.78 -0.18
N TYR A 55 7.24 15.17 0.93
CA TYR A 55 6.33 14.03 0.96
C TYR A 55 4.89 14.53 0.89
N ARG A 56 4.04 13.79 0.18
CA ARG A 56 2.60 13.90 0.32
C ARG A 56 2.06 12.49 0.53
N ASP A 57 1.27 12.30 1.58
CA ASP A 57 0.21 11.30 1.54
C ASP A 57 -0.71 11.73 0.42
N ALA A 58 -0.47 11.18 -0.76
CA ALA A 58 -1.13 11.57 -1.99
C ALA A 58 -1.18 10.37 -2.91
N VAL A 59 -2.23 10.34 -3.70
CA VAL A 59 -2.42 9.39 -4.80
C VAL A 59 -1.41 9.63 -5.92
N SER A 60 -1.14 8.60 -6.74
CA SER A 60 -0.32 8.76 -7.94
C SER A 60 -0.89 9.85 -8.86
N SER A 61 -0.06 10.84 -9.16
CA SER A 61 -0.36 11.90 -10.14
C SER A 61 0.02 11.52 -11.57
N ARG A 62 0.77 10.43 -11.75
CA ARG A 62 1.36 10.01 -13.04
C ARG A 62 0.35 9.46 -14.02
N ASN A 63 -0.85 9.12 -13.54
CA ASN A 63 -1.93 8.59 -14.37
C ASN A 63 -1.46 7.45 -15.26
N ILE A 64 -0.96 6.38 -14.63
CA ILE A 64 -0.32 5.26 -15.31
C ILE A 64 -1.24 4.51 -16.28
N LEU A 65 -2.58 4.68 -16.18
CA LEU A 65 -3.54 4.15 -17.15
C LEU A 65 -3.75 5.07 -18.38
N GLY A 66 -3.23 6.29 -18.35
CA GLY A 66 -3.36 7.30 -19.41
C GLY A 66 -4.79 7.83 -19.59
N GLN A 67 -5.63 7.79 -18.54
CA GLN A 67 -7.05 8.17 -18.59
C GLN A 67 -7.25 9.65 -18.29
N VAL A 68 -8.17 10.35 -18.97
CA VAL A 68 -8.49 11.74 -18.60
C VAL A 68 -9.32 11.74 -17.31
N ARG A 69 -8.69 12.11 -16.20
CA ARG A 69 -9.27 12.14 -14.84
C ARG A 69 -9.94 13.50 -14.55
N THR A 70 -10.99 13.89 -15.27
CA THR A 70 -11.72 15.14 -14.98
C THR A 70 -13.02 14.89 -14.25
N ALA A 71 -13.08 15.28 -12.96
CA ALA A 71 -14.32 15.46 -12.24
C ALA A 71 -15.06 16.69 -12.81
N GLY A 72 -16.24 16.50 -13.40
CA GLY A 72 -17.15 17.60 -13.74
C GLY A 72 -17.17 18.09 -15.20
N ALA A 73 -16.64 17.34 -16.18
CA ALA A 73 -16.85 17.68 -17.59
C ALA A 73 -17.43 16.51 -18.38
N LEU A 74 -18.57 16.76 -19.02
CA LEU A 74 -19.08 16.02 -20.17
C LEU A 74 -18.01 16.06 -21.29
N ALA A 75 -17.04 15.16 -21.26
CA ALA A 75 -16.09 15.00 -22.35
C ALA A 75 -15.86 13.51 -22.62
N LYS A 76 -16.43 13.11 -23.75
CA LYS A 76 -16.27 11.83 -24.42
C LYS A 76 -14.82 11.38 -24.44
N GLY A 77 -14.58 10.20 -23.89
CA GLY A 77 -13.35 9.48 -24.08
C GLY A 77 -13.25 8.25 -23.20
N ALA A 78 -14.33 7.46 -23.06
CA ALA A 78 -14.13 6.07 -22.63
C ALA A 78 -13.07 5.48 -23.58
N LYS A 79 -11.91 5.12 -23.03
CA LYS A 79 -10.87 4.46 -23.80
C LYS A 79 -11.51 3.28 -24.54
N ALA A 80 -11.18 3.15 -25.82
CA ALA A 80 -11.69 2.06 -26.65
C ALA A 80 -11.54 0.72 -25.90
N PRO A 81 -12.51 -0.20 -26.00
CA PRO A 81 -12.48 -1.46 -25.26
C PRO A 81 -11.15 -2.17 -25.50
N GLY A 82 -10.44 -2.46 -24.41
CA GLY A 82 -9.12 -3.05 -24.43
C GLY A 82 -8.61 -3.26 -23.01
N THR A 83 -7.68 -4.21 -22.87
CA THR A 83 -7.02 -4.51 -21.60
C THR A 83 -5.76 -3.66 -21.48
N ASP A 84 -5.70 -2.84 -20.44
CA ASP A 84 -4.48 -2.16 -20.03
C ASP A 84 -3.57 -3.14 -19.32
N THR A 85 -2.27 -3.04 -19.62
CA THR A 85 -1.25 -3.84 -18.94
C THR A 85 -0.34 -2.91 -18.14
N ILE A 86 -0.21 -3.20 -16.85
CA ILE A 86 0.79 -2.58 -15.96
C ILE A 86 1.83 -3.64 -15.64
N ARG A 87 3.11 -3.27 -15.70
CA ARG A 87 4.22 -4.09 -15.20
C ARG A 87 4.63 -3.63 -13.81
N VAL A 88 4.58 -4.54 -12.86
CA VAL A 88 4.99 -4.32 -11.48
C VAL A 88 6.36 -4.95 -11.24
N LEU A 89 7.33 -4.13 -10.87
CA LEU A 89 8.60 -4.62 -10.33
C LEU A 89 8.43 -4.80 -8.82
N VAL A 90 8.51 -6.04 -8.37
CA VAL A 90 8.39 -6.40 -6.95
C VAL A 90 9.79 -6.57 -6.38
N LEU A 91 10.19 -5.68 -5.48
CA LEU A 91 11.47 -5.74 -4.78
C LEU A 91 11.24 -6.40 -3.42
N LYS A 92 11.89 -7.54 -3.19
CA LYS A 92 11.86 -8.26 -1.91
C LYS A 92 13.11 -7.89 -1.11
N VAL A 93 12.95 -7.27 0.05
CA VAL A 93 14.06 -6.71 0.84
C VAL A 93 14.00 -7.12 2.30
N GLN A 94 15.17 -7.26 2.92
CA GLN A 94 15.31 -7.58 4.34
C GLN A 94 16.34 -6.66 4.98
N PHE A 95 16.37 -6.64 6.30
CA PHE A 95 17.15 -5.71 7.09
C PHE A 95 18.42 -6.37 7.64
N VAL A 96 19.29 -5.55 8.22
CA VAL A 96 20.38 -6.07 9.06
C VAL A 96 19.76 -6.85 10.21
N PRO A 97 20.12 -8.13 10.42
CA PRO A 97 19.49 -8.91 11.47
C PRO A 97 19.72 -8.33 12.86
N ASP A 98 18.71 -8.41 13.72
CA ASP A 98 18.74 -7.87 15.06
C ASP A 98 17.85 -8.65 16.04
N SER A 99 17.74 -8.13 17.26
CA SER A 99 16.91 -8.69 18.33
C SER A 99 16.03 -7.61 18.97
N ASP A 100 15.67 -6.59 18.19
CA ASP A 100 14.80 -5.51 18.64
C ASP A 100 13.38 -6.05 18.81
N THR A 101 12.94 -6.14 20.07
CA THR A 101 11.61 -6.66 20.40
C THR A 101 10.47 -5.72 20.01
N ASN A 102 10.78 -4.50 19.54
CA ASN A 102 9.77 -3.60 18.99
C ASN A 102 9.55 -3.83 17.50
N THR A 103 10.30 -4.69 16.82
CA THR A 103 10.05 -5.04 15.41
C THR A 103 9.62 -6.49 15.31
N THR A 104 8.79 -6.81 14.31
CA THR A 104 8.41 -8.19 14.04
C THR A 104 9.54 -8.96 13.36
N GLY A 105 9.89 -10.10 13.94
CA GLY A 105 10.95 -10.97 13.43
C GLY A 105 12.34 -10.51 13.84
N ASP A 106 13.36 -10.98 13.12
CA ASP A 106 14.77 -10.65 13.38
C ASP A 106 15.37 -9.72 12.32
N GLY A 107 14.51 -9.07 11.51
CA GLY A 107 14.91 -8.30 10.33
C GLY A 107 15.02 -9.12 9.05
N THR A 108 14.87 -10.46 9.10
CA THR A 108 14.85 -11.35 7.92
C THR A 108 13.48 -12.01 7.71
N PHE A 109 13.20 -12.48 6.50
CA PHE A 109 11.94 -13.16 6.18
C PHE A 109 11.82 -14.49 6.92
N ASP A 110 10.60 -14.83 7.37
CA ASP A 110 10.34 -16.14 7.97
C ASP A 110 10.34 -17.25 6.90
N TYR A 111 11.43 -18.00 6.82
CA TYR A 111 11.57 -19.15 5.93
C TYR A 111 11.26 -20.50 6.57
N ALA A 112 10.95 -20.53 7.87
CA ALA A 112 10.65 -21.78 8.56
C ALA A 112 9.27 -22.28 8.14
N GLY A 113 8.29 -21.38 8.07
CA GLY A 113 6.90 -21.75 8.07
C GLY A 113 6.52 -22.41 9.40
N ASN A 114 5.36 -22.07 9.93
CA ASN A 114 5.03 -22.42 11.29
C ASN A 114 3.99 -23.54 11.30
N GLY A 115 4.37 -24.71 11.80
CA GLY A 115 3.44 -25.84 11.96
C GLY A 115 2.40 -25.65 13.07
N GLN A 116 2.57 -24.65 13.94
CA GLN A 116 1.71 -24.26 15.05
C GLN A 116 1.72 -22.73 15.18
N PRO A 117 0.73 -22.11 15.86
CA PRO A 117 0.71 -20.67 16.01
C PRO A 117 1.94 -20.11 16.78
N VAL A 118 2.42 -18.95 16.35
CA VAL A 118 3.41 -18.12 17.03
C VAL A 118 2.64 -17.19 17.96
N TYR A 119 3.06 -17.12 19.22
CA TYR A 119 2.38 -16.39 20.27
C TYR A 119 3.22 -15.22 20.76
N THR A 120 2.63 -14.04 20.82
CA THR A 120 3.28 -12.87 21.44
C THR A 120 3.37 -13.09 22.95
N ASN A 121 4.55 -12.88 23.54
CA ASN A 121 4.83 -13.05 24.97
C ASN A 121 4.44 -14.43 25.57
N GLY A 122 4.28 -15.46 24.73
CA GLY A 122 3.84 -16.79 25.17
C GLY A 122 2.37 -16.87 25.62
N ASP A 123 1.54 -15.87 25.31
CA ASP A 123 0.10 -15.92 25.59
C ASP A 123 -0.61 -16.77 24.51
N PRO A 124 -1.19 -17.94 24.87
CA PRO A 124 -1.89 -18.80 23.92
C PRO A 124 -3.14 -18.16 23.29
N HIS A 125 -3.58 -17.00 23.78
CA HIS A 125 -4.66 -16.21 23.21
C HIS A 125 -4.18 -15.14 22.21
N GLN A 126 -2.87 -14.97 22.05
CA GLN A 126 -2.25 -13.98 21.15
C GLN A 126 -1.49 -14.66 20.00
N GLY A 127 -2.07 -15.71 19.44
CA GLY A 127 -1.58 -16.34 18.22
C GLY A 127 -1.72 -15.35 17.06
N HIS A 128 -0.63 -15.03 16.38
CA HIS A 128 -0.61 -14.01 15.32
C HIS A 128 -0.16 -14.58 13.99
N ASN A 129 -0.51 -15.82 13.70
CA ASN A 129 -0.32 -16.40 12.38
C ASN A 129 -1.32 -17.51 12.10
N LEU A 130 -1.32 -17.99 10.86
CA LEU A 130 -2.16 -19.10 10.43
C LEU A 130 -1.76 -20.41 11.10
N ASP A 131 -2.77 -21.24 11.40
CA ASP A 131 -2.57 -22.67 11.64
C ASP A 131 -1.94 -23.27 10.37
N HIS A 132 -0.65 -23.58 10.44
CA HIS A 132 0.19 -23.99 9.30
C HIS A 132 0.53 -22.87 8.32
N GLU A 133 1.12 -21.78 8.83
CA GLU A 133 1.63 -20.70 8.00
C GLU A 133 2.76 -21.17 7.06
N PRO A 134 2.66 -20.90 5.74
CA PRO A 134 3.70 -21.27 4.81
C PRO A 134 4.97 -20.42 5.02
N PRO A 135 6.15 -20.93 4.64
CA PRO A 135 7.35 -20.09 4.56
C PRO A 135 7.13 -18.87 3.67
N HIS A 136 7.58 -17.69 4.10
CA HIS A 136 7.52 -16.42 3.37
C HIS A 136 8.63 -16.31 2.30
N ASP A 137 8.73 -17.36 1.51
CA ASP A 137 9.64 -17.47 0.39
C ASP A 137 9.06 -16.76 -0.87
N SER A 138 9.80 -16.78 -1.97
CA SER A 138 9.38 -16.14 -3.22
C SER A 138 8.14 -16.79 -3.86
N LEU A 139 7.74 -18.01 -3.48
CA LEU A 139 6.47 -18.60 -3.92
C LEU A 139 5.32 -17.98 -3.13
N TYR A 140 5.47 -17.80 -1.82
CA TYR A 140 4.50 -17.11 -0.98
C TYR A 140 4.24 -15.68 -1.49
N ILE A 141 5.30 -14.87 -1.66
CA ILE A 141 5.16 -13.49 -2.18
C ILE A 141 4.52 -13.48 -3.57
N ARG A 142 4.94 -14.38 -4.47
CA ARG A 142 4.34 -14.53 -5.80
C ARG A 142 2.84 -14.79 -5.75
N ASN A 143 2.36 -15.58 -4.79
CA ASN A 143 0.94 -15.87 -4.63
C ASN A 143 0.16 -14.64 -4.16
N GLN A 144 0.75 -13.78 -3.33
CA GLN A 144 0.14 -12.49 -2.96
C GLN A 144 -0.05 -11.58 -4.18
N ILE A 145 0.97 -11.48 -5.04
CA ILE A 145 0.87 -10.66 -6.27
C ILE A 145 -0.06 -11.30 -7.31
N LEU A 146 -0.17 -12.63 -7.33
CA LEU A 146 -1.18 -13.32 -8.13
C LEU A 146 -2.60 -13.00 -7.64
N ALA A 147 -2.82 -12.95 -6.33
CA ALA A 147 -4.09 -12.53 -5.75
C ALA A 147 -4.43 -11.08 -6.14
N LEU A 148 -3.44 -10.17 -6.08
CA LEU A 148 -3.58 -8.79 -6.57
C LEU A 148 -4.00 -8.73 -8.05
N ARG A 149 -3.32 -9.47 -8.94
CA ARG A 149 -3.70 -9.56 -10.36
C ARG A 149 -5.14 -10.02 -10.52
N ASN A 150 -5.52 -11.10 -9.84
CA ASN A 150 -6.85 -11.69 -9.95
C ASN A 150 -7.93 -10.73 -9.44
N TYR A 151 -7.67 -10.05 -8.33
CA TYR A 151 -8.54 -9.00 -7.79
C TYR A 151 -8.79 -7.91 -8.82
N TYR A 152 -7.73 -7.30 -9.36
CA TYR A 152 -7.88 -6.19 -10.30
C TYR A 152 -8.43 -6.62 -11.66
N TRP A 153 -8.14 -7.84 -12.11
CA TRP A 153 -8.76 -8.43 -13.29
C TRP A 153 -10.29 -8.55 -13.12
N ALA A 154 -10.74 -9.05 -11.97
CA ALA A 154 -12.16 -9.16 -11.65
C ALA A 154 -12.82 -7.79 -11.44
N ALA A 155 -12.22 -6.92 -10.61
CA ALA A 155 -12.76 -5.61 -10.27
C ALA A 155 -12.88 -4.69 -11.49
N SER A 156 -11.98 -4.83 -12.46
CA SER A 156 -11.99 -4.08 -13.73
C SER A 156 -12.80 -4.74 -14.85
N SER A 157 -13.38 -5.92 -14.61
CA SER A 157 -14.06 -6.72 -15.64
C SER A 157 -13.18 -6.98 -16.87
N GLY A 158 -11.91 -7.35 -16.64
CA GLY A 158 -10.93 -7.67 -17.69
C GLY A 158 -10.22 -6.48 -18.33
N ARG A 159 -10.38 -5.26 -17.77
CA ARG A 159 -9.77 -4.04 -18.31
C ARG A 159 -8.36 -3.76 -17.79
N LEU A 160 -7.96 -4.38 -16.68
CA LEU A 160 -6.61 -4.26 -16.13
C LEU A 160 -5.96 -5.63 -15.96
N TRP A 161 -4.84 -5.82 -16.63
CA TRP A 161 -3.93 -6.95 -16.47
C TRP A 161 -2.63 -6.49 -15.79
N ILE A 162 -2.22 -7.19 -14.73
CA ILE A 162 -1.01 -6.86 -13.97
C ILE A 162 0.07 -7.89 -14.31
N GLU A 163 1.04 -7.55 -15.14
CA GLU A 163 2.28 -8.31 -15.25
C GLU A 163 3.18 -8.00 -14.06
N TYR A 164 3.93 -8.96 -13.55
CA TYR A 164 4.81 -8.71 -12.41
C TYR A 164 6.07 -9.55 -12.49
N GLU A 165 7.14 -9.01 -11.93
CA GLU A 165 8.39 -9.71 -11.78
C GLU A 165 9.03 -9.39 -10.43
N GLN A 166 9.38 -10.44 -9.68
CA GLN A 166 10.05 -10.31 -8.39
C GLN A 166 11.58 -10.35 -8.54
N TRP A 167 12.25 -9.50 -7.76
CA TRP A 167 13.69 -9.47 -7.57
C TRP A 167 14.07 -9.33 -6.07
N PRO A 168 15.20 -9.90 -5.63
CA PRO A 168 16.13 -10.73 -6.42
C PRO A 168 15.54 -12.09 -6.80
N LYS A 169 16.16 -12.76 -7.77
CA LYS A 169 15.79 -14.14 -8.13
C LYS A 169 16.27 -15.12 -7.08
N GLY A 170 15.46 -16.17 -6.87
CA GLY A 170 15.76 -17.26 -5.96
C GLY A 170 14.60 -17.54 -5.02
N ALA A 171 14.50 -18.76 -4.50
CA ALA A 171 13.41 -19.15 -3.62
C ALA A 171 13.43 -18.37 -2.31
N ARG A 172 14.60 -18.18 -1.70
CA ARG A 172 14.78 -17.49 -0.40
C ARG A 172 15.67 -16.25 -0.50
N SER A 173 15.81 -15.69 -1.69
CA SER A 173 16.62 -14.49 -1.89
C SER A 173 15.82 -13.23 -1.53
N ALA A 174 16.48 -12.28 -0.87
CA ALA A 174 16.01 -10.91 -0.65
C ALA A 174 17.23 -9.98 -0.73
N TYR A 175 17.03 -8.71 -1.05
CA TYR A 175 18.11 -7.73 -0.96
C TYR A 175 18.34 -7.31 0.49
N ASP A 176 19.59 -7.39 0.96
CA ASP A 176 19.98 -6.90 2.27
C ASP A 176 20.10 -5.38 2.27
N LEU A 177 19.31 -4.73 3.10
CA LEU A 177 19.39 -3.29 3.34
C LEU A 177 20.48 -2.97 4.38
N PRO A 178 21.10 -1.78 4.32
CA PRO A 178 22.24 -1.44 5.16
C PRO A 178 21.90 -1.17 6.64
N HIS A 179 20.62 -1.13 7.00
CA HIS A 179 20.16 -0.77 8.34
C HIS A 179 19.09 -1.75 8.87
N GLN A 180 18.90 -1.74 10.19
CA GLN A 180 17.82 -2.43 10.90
C GLN A 180 16.46 -1.82 10.54
N MET A 181 15.37 -2.55 10.73
CA MET A 181 14.01 -2.06 10.39
C MET A 181 13.65 -0.78 11.15
N SER A 182 13.97 -0.72 12.45
CA SER A 182 13.67 0.43 13.31
C SER A 182 14.40 1.72 12.93
N PHE A 183 15.48 1.64 12.13
CA PHE A 183 16.11 2.80 11.51
C PHE A 183 15.18 3.48 10.50
N TYR A 184 14.46 2.69 9.71
CA TYR A 184 13.59 3.18 8.66
C TYR A 184 12.23 3.64 9.21
N SER A 185 11.73 3.06 10.30
CA SER A 185 10.46 3.50 10.92
C SER A 185 10.60 4.82 11.70
N ASP A 186 11.83 5.23 12.02
CA ASP A 186 12.13 6.41 12.85
C ASP A 186 11.52 6.32 14.27
N PHE A 187 11.17 5.10 14.72
CA PHE A 187 10.44 4.86 15.96
C PHE A 187 11.13 5.46 17.20
N TYR A 188 12.42 5.17 17.38
CA TYR A 188 13.20 5.67 18.53
C TYR A 188 13.44 7.18 18.53
N ASN A 189 13.11 7.85 17.43
CA ASN A 189 13.12 9.30 17.30
C ASN A 189 11.68 9.86 17.28
N GLN A 190 10.75 9.15 17.92
CA GLN A 190 9.34 9.54 18.05
C GLN A 190 8.65 9.74 16.71
N GLN A 191 9.10 9.01 15.67
CA GLN A 191 8.55 9.06 14.31
C GLN A 191 8.49 10.48 13.71
N GLN A 192 9.33 11.41 14.19
CA GLN A 192 9.29 12.82 13.78
C GLN A 192 9.54 13.02 12.28
N ASN A 193 10.22 12.07 11.64
CA ASN A 193 10.57 12.08 10.22
C ASN A 193 10.31 10.72 9.55
N TRP A 194 9.29 9.98 9.98
CA TRP A 194 8.96 8.65 9.41
C TRP A 194 8.94 8.64 7.88
N GLY A 195 8.36 9.67 7.22
CA GLY A 195 8.36 9.78 5.76
C GLY A 195 9.76 9.85 5.11
N ALA A 196 10.75 10.43 5.78
CA ALA A 196 12.14 10.39 5.34
C ALA A 196 12.78 9.01 5.52
N GLY A 197 12.35 8.28 6.54
CA GLY A 197 12.70 6.87 6.75
C GLY A 197 12.15 5.98 5.62
N ILE A 198 10.87 6.15 5.26
CA ILE A 198 10.23 5.43 4.14
C ILE A 198 10.89 5.74 2.79
N TYR A 199 11.23 7.00 2.53
CA TYR A 199 12.03 7.35 1.34
C TYR A 199 13.39 6.67 1.35
N THR A 200 14.06 6.67 2.51
CA THR A 200 15.37 6.05 2.67
C THR A 200 15.31 4.54 2.45
N LEU A 201 14.24 3.89 2.92
CA LEU A 201 13.94 2.48 2.67
C LEU A 201 13.85 2.20 1.17
N LEU A 202 13.01 2.97 0.45
CA LEU A 202 12.84 2.79 -1.00
C LEU A 202 14.13 3.06 -1.77
N ARG A 203 14.90 4.08 -1.37
CA ARG A 203 16.20 4.41 -1.96
C ARG A 203 17.20 3.28 -1.79
N ASP A 204 17.33 2.73 -0.59
CA ASP A 204 18.29 1.67 -0.31
C ASP A 204 17.89 0.37 -1.01
N ALA A 205 16.59 0.05 -1.05
CA ALA A 205 16.05 -1.06 -1.82
C ALA A 205 16.35 -0.92 -3.32
N ALA A 206 16.11 0.27 -3.89
CA ALA A 206 16.41 0.55 -5.28
C ALA A 206 17.91 0.46 -5.58
N ALA A 207 18.77 0.95 -4.69
CA ALA A 207 20.22 0.86 -4.84
C ALA A 207 20.72 -0.59 -4.78
N ALA A 208 20.19 -1.41 -3.86
CA ALA A 208 20.52 -2.83 -3.78
C ALA A 208 20.07 -3.58 -5.03
N ALA A 209 18.88 -3.27 -5.55
CA ALA A 209 18.40 -3.81 -6.82
C ALA A 209 19.24 -3.35 -8.01
N ASP A 210 19.69 -2.09 -8.04
CA ASP A 210 20.48 -1.55 -9.17
C ASP A 210 21.88 -2.15 -9.24
N ALA A 211 22.41 -2.61 -8.12
CA ALA A 211 23.65 -3.39 -8.08
C ALA A 211 23.50 -4.79 -8.72
N ASP A 212 22.28 -5.34 -8.77
CA ASP A 212 21.96 -6.53 -9.55
C ASP A 212 21.58 -6.10 -10.98
N SER A 213 22.56 -6.18 -11.89
CA SER A 213 22.48 -5.68 -13.28
C SER A 213 21.23 -6.09 -14.08
N CYS A 214 20.51 -7.13 -13.66
CA CYS A 214 19.31 -7.60 -14.34
C CYS A 214 18.00 -7.14 -13.69
N ALA A 215 17.99 -6.58 -12.48
CA ALA A 215 16.75 -6.25 -11.77
C ALA A 215 15.89 -5.22 -12.53
N PHE A 216 16.54 -4.22 -13.11
CA PHE A 216 15.88 -3.22 -13.96
C PHE A 216 15.87 -3.59 -15.44
N SER A 217 16.38 -4.76 -15.84
CA SER A 217 16.29 -5.20 -17.26
C SER A 217 14.84 -5.51 -17.67
N TYR A 218 14.03 -6.03 -16.74
CA TYR A 218 12.58 -6.18 -16.91
C TYR A 218 11.87 -4.83 -17.08
N TRP A 219 12.47 -3.79 -16.48
CA TRP A 219 12.04 -2.40 -16.55
C TRP A 219 12.58 -1.68 -17.82
N ALA A 220 13.63 -2.19 -18.44
CA ALA A 220 14.34 -1.55 -19.54
C ALA A 220 13.57 -1.63 -20.87
N GLY A 221 13.86 -0.68 -21.79
CA GLY A 221 13.54 -0.84 -23.21
C GLY A 221 12.48 0.08 -23.81
N GLY A 222 12.29 1.30 -23.31
CA GLY A 222 11.47 2.33 -23.98
C GLY A 222 10.00 1.95 -24.23
N SER A 223 9.55 0.84 -23.65
CA SER A 223 8.19 0.33 -23.77
C SER A 223 7.21 1.36 -23.20
N LYS A 224 6.15 1.67 -23.97
CA LYS A 224 5.03 2.51 -23.52
C LYS A 224 4.15 1.81 -22.46
N ILE A 225 4.51 0.60 -22.03
CA ILE A 225 3.79 -0.12 -20.98
C ILE A 225 3.99 0.61 -19.66
N ALA A 226 2.89 0.83 -18.94
CA ALA A 226 2.89 1.50 -17.66
C ALA A 226 3.64 0.66 -16.61
N LYS A 227 4.41 1.32 -15.75
CA LYS A 227 5.31 0.68 -14.79
C LYS A 227 5.00 1.12 -13.36
N ALA A 228 5.04 0.18 -12.42
CA ALA A 228 4.84 0.40 -10.99
C ALA A 228 5.90 -0.36 -10.19
N VAL A 229 6.35 0.22 -9.08
CA VAL A 229 7.26 -0.44 -8.13
C VAL A 229 6.47 -0.85 -6.89
N MET A 230 6.69 -2.07 -6.43
CA MET A 230 6.18 -2.57 -5.16
C MET A 230 7.35 -3.10 -4.33
N LEU A 231 7.47 -2.59 -3.11
CA LEU A 231 8.43 -3.09 -2.14
C LEU A 231 7.70 -4.03 -1.19
N ILE A 232 8.27 -5.21 -0.95
CA ILE A 232 7.87 -6.11 0.13
C ILE A 232 9.05 -6.31 1.06
N HIS A 233 8.90 -5.91 2.33
CA HIS A 233 9.95 -6.07 3.35
C HIS A 233 9.65 -7.22 4.33
N ALA A 234 10.70 -7.73 4.98
CA ALA A 234 10.57 -8.68 6.10
C ALA A 234 9.90 -8.02 7.32
N GLY A 235 9.26 -8.80 8.19
CA GLY A 235 8.50 -8.32 9.35
C GLY A 235 7.01 -8.06 9.07
N SER A 236 6.35 -7.33 9.96
CA SER A 236 4.93 -7.00 9.88
C SER A 236 4.73 -5.51 9.60
N VAL A 237 3.46 -5.11 9.54
CA VAL A 237 3.04 -3.72 9.33
C VAL A 237 2.75 -3.02 10.65
N TRP A 238 3.11 -1.74 10.72
CA TRP A 238 2.76 -0.85 11.84
C TRP A 238 1.24 -0.80 12.11
N GLN A 239 0.39 -0.91 11.08
CA GLN A 239 -1.07 -0.86 11.23
C GLN A 239 -1.62 -1.91 12.22
N THR A 240 -0.90 -3.01 12.40
CA THR A 240 -1.25 -4.14 13.28
C THR A 240 -0.31 -4.27 14.46
N ASP A 241 0.68 -3.38 14.56
CA ASP A 241 1.63 -3.24 15.67
C ASP A 241 1.77 -1.74 16.05
N PRO A 242 0.71 -1.10 16.56
CA PRO A 242 0.68 0.34 16.75
C PRO A 242 1.71 0.86 17.79
N TRP A 243 2.34 -0.04 18.55
CA TRP A 243 3.29 0.27 19.62
C TRP A 243 4.73 -0.12 19.30
N GLY A 244 4.96 -0.83 18.19
CA GLY A 244 6.27 -1.21 17.72
C GLY A 244 6.88 -0.26 16.69
N ALA A 245 8.07 -0.65 16.28
CA ALA A 245 8.95 -0.02 15.33
C ALA A 245 8.85 -0.65 13.93
N ASP A 246 7.82 -1.46 13.68
CA ASP A 246 7.47 -1.94 12.35
C ASP A 246 7.19 -0.78 11.37
N LEU A 247 7.26 -1.09 10.08
CA LEU A 247 7.04 -0.12 9.01
C LEU A 247 5.57 -0.12 8.59
N PRO A 248 4.99 1.01 8.19
CA PRO A 248 3.65 1.00 7.63
C PRO A 248 3.64 0.36 6.25
N ALA A 249 2.57 -0.36 5.93
CA ALA A 249 2.19 -0.48 4.53
C ALA A 249 1.71 0.89 4.04
N VAL A 250 2.25 1.37 2.92
CA VAL A 250 2.01 2.73 2.47
C VAL A 250 2.37 2.93 1.00
N PHE A 251 1.59 3.75 0.31
CA PHE A 251 1.96 4.33 -0.95
C PHE A 251 2.77 5.61 -0.74
N ILE A 252 3.99 5.64 -1.27
CA ILE A 252 4.84 6.82 -1.28
C ILE A 252 4.97 7.38 -2.69
N ALA A 253 4.75 8.69 -2.83
CA ALA A 253 5.08 9.46 -4.02
C ALA A 253 6.12 10.53 -3.69
N MET A 254 7.09 10.66 -4.58
CA MET A 254 8.16 11.65 -4.51
C MET A 254 7.85 12.83 -5.42
N ASP A 255 8.42 13.99 -5.10
CA ASP A 255 8.38 15.15 -5.98
C ASP A 255 9.05 14.84 -7.34
N GLU A 256 8.46 15.31 -8.43
CA GLU A 256 8.96 15.05 -9.80
C GLU A 256 10.42 15.53 -10.01
N SER A 257 10.87 16.52 -9.24
CA SER A 257 12.27 17.02 -9.28
C SER A 257 13.26 16.20 -8.45
N SER A 258 12.79 15.19 -7.71
CA SER A 258 13.62 14.39 -6.80
C SER A 258 13.29 12.89 -6.86
N PRO A 259 13.31 12.26 -8.04
CA PRO A 259 13.13 10.82 -8.14
C PRO A 259 14.36 10.05 -7.66
N ILE A 260 14.18 8.76 -7.38
CA ILE A 260 15.29 7.82 -7.22
C ILE A 260 15.77 7.40 -8.62
N ILE A 261 17.04 7.68 -8.90
CA ILE A 261 17.68 7.33 -10.17
C ILE A 261 18.14 5.87 -10.11
N VAL A 262 17.80 5.08 -11.13
CA VAL A 262 18.11 3.65 -11.24
C VAL A 262 18.57 3.29 -12.66
N ASN A 263 18.90 2.02 -12.86
CA ASN A 263 19.38 1.45 -14.12
C ASN A 263 20.58 2.23 -14.67
N ALA A 264 21.58 2.47 -13.82
CA ALA A 264 22.77 3.28 -14.15
C ALA A 264 22.44 4.68 -14.73
N GLY A 265 21.33 5.28 -14.31
CA GLY A 265 20.89 6.60 -14.78
C GLY A 265 19.90 6.59 -15.93
N ALA A 266 19.50 5.43 -16.43
CA ALA A 266 18.59 5.32 -17.57
C ALA A 266 17.11 5.39 -17.19
N ASP A 267 16.75 5.10 -15.93
CA ASP A 267 15.37 5.06 -15.45
C ASP A 267 15.23 5.77 -14.09
N THR A 268 13.98 6.05 -13.71
CA THR A 268 13.64 6.70 -12.44
C THR A 268 12.46 6.02 -11.75
N ILE A 269 12.49 6.03 -10.42
CA ILE A 269 11.37 5.66 -9.55
C ILE A 269 10.84 6.95 -8.92
N HIS A 270 9.55 7.23 -9.16
CA HIS A 270 8.83 8.41 -8.64
C HIS A 270 7.83 8.05 -7.53
N GLU A 271 7.44 6.79 -7.46
CA GLU A 271 6.45 6.31 -6.51
C GLU A 271 6.57 4.79 -6.33
N ALA A 272 6.12 4.28 -5.19
CA ALA A 272 6.05 2.86 -4.90
C ALA A 272 4.96 2.57 -3.87
N SER A 273 4.39 1.37 -3.91
CA SER A 273 3.67 0.80 -2.77
C SER A 273 4.64 0.00 -1.92
N ILE A 274 4.61 0.20 -0.60
CA ILE A 274 5.42 -0.51 0.38
C ILE A 274 4.48 -1.38 1.19
N ASN A 275 4.80 -2.66 1.32
CA ASN A 275 4.05 -3.62 2.14
C ASN A 275 5.05 -4.54 2.85
N ALA A 276 4.56 -5.30 3.82
CA ALA A 276 5.36 -6.28 4.56
C ALA A 276 5.09 -7.72 4.09
N GLU A 277 5.87 -8.67 4.59
CA GLU A 277 5.63 -10.11 4.33
C GLU A 277 4.36 -10.62 4.99
N THR A 278 3.96 -10.04 6.11
CA THR A 278 2.74 -10.37 6.84
C THR A 278 2.11 -9.12 7.44
N GLN A 279 0.83 -9.23 7.79
CA GLN A 279 0.13 -8.27 8.65
C GLN A 279 -0.22 -8.86 10.01
N SER A 280 0.08 -10.14 10.20
CA SER A 280 -0.34 -10.80 11.42
C SER A 280 0.65 -10.45 12.52
N GLN A 281 0.19 -9.70 13.51
CA GLN A 281 0.94 -9.30 14.70
C GLN A 281 -0.03 -9.03 15.87
N ASP A 282 0.47 -9.02 17.11
CA ASP A 282 -0.25 -8.66 18.34
C ASP A 282 -1.55 -9.47 18.56
N GLY A 283 -1.49 -10.76 18.22
CA GLY A 283 -2.63 -11.68 18.31
C GLY A 283 -3.66 -11.53 17.19
N MET A 284 -3.38 -10.72 16.17
CA MET A 284 -4.20 -10.63 14.97
C MET A 284 -3.69 -11.60 13.90
N VAL A 285 -4.61 -12.36 13.30
CA VAL A 285 -4.32 -13.22 12.13
C VAL A 285 -5.00 -12.62 10.91
N LEU A 286 -4.19 -12.05 10.02
CA LEU A 286 -4.62 -11.22 8.91
C LEU A 286 -3.93 -11.62 7.61
N GLY A 287 -4.67 -11.57 6.51
CA GLY A 287 -4.13 -11.74 5.17
C GLY A 287 -3.63 -10.41 4.59
N SER A 288 -2.58 -10.44 3.77
CA SER A 288 -2.06 -9.21 3.15
C SER A 288 -2.81 -8.77 1.88
N GLN A 289 -3.80 -9.54 1.40
CA GLN A 289 -4.38 -9.34 0.07
C GLN A 289 -5.13 -8.02 -0.06
N GLY A 290 -5.90 -7.65 0.97
CA GLY A 290 -6.69 -6.42 0.98
C GLY A 290 -5.84 -5.14 1.01
N GLU A 291 -4.80 -5.10 1.83
CA GLU A 291 -3.86 -3.97 1.89
C GLU A 291 -3.01 -3.86 0.62
N ILE A 292 -2.42 -4.96 0.13
CA ILE A 292 -1.66 -4.93 -1.12
C ILE A 292 -2.54 -4.41 -2.27
N ALA A 293 -3.82 -4.80 -2.30
CA ALA A 293 -4.78 -4.26 -3.26
C ALA A 293 -5.05 -2.77 -3.05
N HIS A 294 -5.20 -2.32 -1.80
CA HIS A 294 -5.45 -0.94 -1.41
C HIS A 294 -4.28 -0.02 -1.81
N GLU A 295 -3.05 -0.38 -1.43
CA GLU A 295 -1.85 0.39 -1.75
C GLU A 295 -1.60 0.46 -3.26
N PHE A 296 -1.91 -0.63 -3.99
CA PHE A 296 -1.88 -0.60 -5.45
C PHE A 296 -2.96 0.32 -6.03
N GLY A 297 -4.09 0.49 -5.35
CA GLY A 297 -5.15 1.44 -5.74
C GLY A 297 -4.65 2.88 -5.76
N HIS A 298 -3.79 3.26 -4.83
CA HIS A 298 -3.11 4.56 -4.85
C HIS A 298 -2.16 4.71 -6.04
N GLN A 299 -1.49 3.63 -6.48
CA GLN A 299 -0.70 3.64 -7.72
C GLN A 299 -1.59 3.88 -8.96
N LEU A 300 -2.83 3.38 -8.93
CA LEU A 300 -3.84 3.68 -9.95
C LEU A 300 -4.44 5.09 -9.84
N GLY A 301 -4.10 5.84 -8.79
CA GLY A 301 -4.53 7.21 -8.53
C GLY A 301 -5.81 7.33 -7.71
N LEU A 302 -6.29 6.26 -7.09
CA LEU A 302 -7.46 6.31 -6.22
C LEU A 302 -7.08 6.88 -4.84
N PRO A 303 -7.86 7.82 -4.29
CA PRO A 303 -7.67 8.32 -2.94
C PRO A 303 -8.26 7.40 -1.89
N ASP A 304 -7.88 7.62 -0.65
CA ASP A 304 -8.62 7.11 0.50
C ASP A 304 -10.05 7.64 0.49
N LEU A 305 -10.99 6.74 0.74
CA LEU A 305 -12.42 6.97 0.80
C LEU A 305 -13.01 6.60 2.19
N TYR A 306 -12.16 6.26 3.15
CA TYR A 306 -12.48 6.35 4.57
C TYR A 306 -12.30 7.79 5.07
N ASP A 307 -12.84 8.07 6.25
CA ASP A 307 -12.68 9.37 6.88
C ASP A 307 -11.30 9.43 7.56
N VAL A 308 -10.36 10.12 6.94
CA VAL A 308 -9.01 10.31 7.48
C VAL A 308 -8.99 11.19 8.75
N GLU A 309 -10.10 11.89 9.04
CA GLU A 309 -10.29 12.65 10.29
C GLU A 309 -10.99 11.81 11.38
N PHE A 310 -11.30 10.53 11.08
CA PHE A 310 -11.96 9.57 11.97
C PHE A 310 -13.36 9.99 12.47
N ASN A 311 -14.04 10.90 11.75
CA ASN A 311 -15.39 11.35 12.11
C ASN A 311 -16.51 10.41 11.60
N SER A 312 -16.19 9.49 10.68
CA SER A 312 -17.10 8.51 10.10
C SER A 312 -16.32 7.31 9.51
N VAL A 313 -17.02 6.28 9.03
CA VAL A 313 -16.38 5.15 8.33
C VAL A 313 -16.20 5.40 6.83
N GLY A 314 -16.54 6.61 6.33
CA GLY A 314 -16.56 6.91 4.90
C GLY A 314 -17.48 5.96 4.11
N LEU A 315 -16.93 5.24 3.13
CA LEU A 315 -17.64 4.21 2.36
C LEU A 315 -17.66 2.82 3.03
N GLY A 316 -16.94 2.65 4.15
CA GLY A 316 -16.94 1.45 4.99
C GLY A 316 -16.48 0.19 4.25
N GLU A 317 -17.00 -0.95 4.68
CA GLU A 317 -16.66 -2.29 4.18
C GLU A 317 -17.06 -2.56 2.72
N TRP A 318 -17.73 -1.60 2.06
CA TRP A 318 -18.17 -1.72 0.67
C TRP A 318 -17.13 -1.25 -0.33
N GLU A 319 -16.04 -0.64 0.11
CA GLU A 319 -15.04 -0.03 -0.76
C GLU A 319 -13.63 -0.44 -0.33
N LEU A 320 -12.83 -0.93 -1.29
CA LEU A 320 -11.43 -1.30 -1.08
C LEU A 320 -10.62 -0.11 -0.56
N MET A 321 -10.82 1.07 -1.15
CA MET A 321 -10.14 2.31 -0.72
C MET A 321 -10.71 2.89 0.58
N SER A 322 -11.55 2.14 1.28
CA SER A 322 -12.11 2.47 2.60
C SER A 322 -11.79 1.33 3.57
N HIS A 323 -12.65 1.05 4.54
CA HIS A 323 -12.45 -0.09 5.47
C HIS A 323 -12.55 -1.47 4.80
N GLY A 324 -12.99 -1.56 3.53
CA GLY A 324 -13.14 -2.82 2.84
C GLY A 324 -11.85 -3.61 2.65
N SER A 325 -10.68 -2.97 2.66
CA SER A 325 -9.39 -3.68 2.65
C SER A 325 -9.23 -4.66 3.82
N TRP A 326 -9.97 -4.46 4.92
CA TRP A 326 -9.93 -5.31 6.12
C TRP A 326 -10.97 -6.45 6.12
N ASN A 327 -11.81 -6.56 5.08
CA ASN A 327 -12.88 -7.54 5.03
C ASN A 327 -12.37 -8.98 5.13
N LEU A 328 -13.08 -9.79 5.93
CA LEU A 328 -12.73 -11.19 6.20
C LEU A 328 -11.25 -11.32 6.59
N ASN A 329 -10.82 -10.58 7.62
CA ASN A 329 -9.45 -10.53 8.11
C ASN A 329 -8.44 -10.17 7.00
N ALA A 330 -8.79 -9.18 6.17
CA ALA A 330 -8.02 -8.70 5.02
C ALA A 330 -7.74 -9.74 3.90
N TYR A 331 -8.32 -10.95 3.96
CA TYR A 331 -8.18 -11.97 2.91
C TYR A 331 -9.02 -11.68 1.67
N VAL A 332 -10.18 -11.06 1.83
CA VAL A 332 -11.18 -10.92 0.75
C VAL A 332 -11.70 -9.49 0.68
N PRO A 333 -10.96 -8.58 0.02
CA PRO A 333 -11.43 -7.22 -0.17
C PRO A 333 -12.67 -7.16 -1.07
N PRO A 334 -13.56 -6.17 -0.90
CA PRO A 334 -14.69 -5.96 -1.78
C PRO A 334 -14.22 -5.40 -3.14
N HIS A 335 -15.08 -5.44 -4.15
CA HIS A 335 -14.83 -4.67 -5.37
C HIS A 335 -14.80 -3.17 -5.09
N LEU A 336 -14.04 -2.42 -5.88
CA LEU A 336 -14.12 -0.96 -5.97
C LEU A 336 -15.55 -0.46 -6.20
N SER A 337 -15.91 0.69 -5.64
CA SER A 337 -17.20 1.35 -5.89
C SER A 337 -17.38 1.75 -7.33
N ALA A 338 -18.64 2.01 -7.70
CA ALA A 338 -18.99 2.62 -8.99
C ALA A 338 -18.17 3.91 -9.26
N TRP A 339 -17.95 4.75 -8.24
CA TRP A 339 -17.17 5.97 -8.40
C TRP A 339 -15.72 5.68 -8.77
N ALA A 340 -15.06 4.79 -8.03
CA ALA A 340 -13.67 4.43 -8.30
C ALA A 340 -13.50 3.79 -9.69
N LYS A 341 -14.46 2.94 -10.10
CA LYS A 341 -14.46 2.33 -11.43
C LYS A 341 -14.73 3.34 -12.55
N GLU A 342 -15.62 4.31 -12.36
CA GLU A 342 -15.86 5.40 -13.32
C GLU A 342 -14.60 6.28 -13.42
N TYR A 343 -13.99 6.63 -12.28
CA TYR A 343 -12.75 7.40 -12.21
C TYR A 343 -11.59 6.75 -12.97
N LEU A 344 -11.47 5.41 -12.89
CA LEU A 344 -10.46 4.63 -13.62
C LEU A 344 -10.85 4.33 -15.08
N GLY A 345 -12.04 4.75 -15.53
CA GLY A 345 -12.54 4.52 -16.89
C GLY A 345 -12.92 3.06 -17.17
N TRP A 346 -13.23 2.28 -16.13
CA TRP A 346 -13.59 0.86 -16.26
C TRP A 346 -15.07 0.62 -16.52
N ILE A 347 -15.91 1.60 -16.18
CA ILE A 347 -17.35 1.57 -16.45
C ILE A 347 -17.78 2.86 -17.12
N ASP A 348 -18.90 2.78 -17.82
CA ASP A 348 -19.60 3.92 -18.43
C ASP A 348 -21.05 3.89 -17.92
N PRO A 349 -21.35 4.57 -16.80
CA PRO A 349 -22.66 4.52 -16.17
C PRO A 349 -23.79 5.00 -17.09
N VAL A 350 -24.97 4.39 -16.98
CA VAL A 350 -26.17 4.84 -17.70
C VAL A 350 -26.70 6.12 -17.04
N GLU A 351 -26.55 7.26 -17.73
CA GLU A 351 -27.06 8.54 -17.26
C GLU A 351 -28.59 8.63 -17.41
N LEU A 352 -29.30 8.91 -16.30
CA LEU A 352 -30.74 9.16 -16.31
C LEU A 352 -31.07 10.61 -16.62
N LYS A 353 -32.16 10.78 -17.35
CA LYS A 353 -32.80 12.07 -17.60
C LYS A 353 -33.94 12.29 -16.61
N PRO A 354 -34.31 13.55 -16.29
CA PRO A 354 -35.36 13.86 -15.31
C PRO A 354 -36.74 13.22 -15.55
N ARG A 355 -37.02 12.71 -16.76
CA ARG A 355 -38.29 12.07 -17.13
C ARG A 355 -38.22 10.54 -17.21
N ASP A 356 -37.08 9.94 -16.90
CA ASP A 356 -36.91 8.49 -16.94
C ASP A 356 -37.63 7.86 -15.74
N THR A 357 -38.59 6.97 -16.03
CA THR A 357 -39.41 6.30 -15.00
C THR A 357 -39.13 4.81 -14.89
N HIS A 358 -38.25 4.26 -15.75
CA HIS A 358 -37.92 2.84 -15.78
C HIS A 358 -36.43 2.61 -16.11
N PHE A 359 -35.68 2.03 -15.17
CA PHE A 359 -34.24 1.77 -15.29
C PHE A 359 -33.88 0.41 -14.67
N PRO A 360 -34.22 -0.72 -15.34
CA PRO A 360 -34.04 -2.07 -14.78
C PRO A 360 -32.56 -2.43 -14.56
N VAL A 361 -31.67 -1.72 -15.24
CA VAL A 361 -30.21 -1.82 -15.11
C VAL A 361 -29.73 -1.64 -13.67
N ALA A 362 -30.36 -0.77 -12.87
CA ALA A 362 -30.00 -0.55 -11.47
C ALA A 362 -30.22 -1.78 -10.56
N PHE A 363 -31.07 -2.71 -10.97
CA PHE A 363 -31.38 -3.91 -10.18
C PHE A 363 -30.47 -5.10 -10.51
N LYS A 364 -29.73 -5.03 -11.62
CA LYS A 364 -28.77 -6.08 -11.96
C LYS A 364 -27.57 -6.03 -11.02
N TRP A 365 -26.98 -7.20 -10.76
CA TRP A 365 -25.83 -7.28 -9.86
C TRP A 365 -24.57 -6.74 -10.54
N ALA A 366 -24.04 -5.62 -10.03
CA ALA A 366 -22.94 -4.88 -10.63
C ALA A 366 -21.63 -5.68 -10.75
N ALA A 367 -21.42 -6.71 -9.91
CA ALA A 367 -20.24 -7.57 -10.03
C ALA A 367 -20.30 -8.52 -11.25
N LYS A 368 -21.48 -8.77 -11.81
CA LYS A 368 -21.67 -9.63 -13.01
C LYS A 368 -21.97 -8.84 -14.28
N ASP A 369 -22.41 -7.60 -14.15
CA ASP A 369 -22.71 -6.70 -15.25
C ASP A 369 -22.08 -5.33 -14.92
N PRO A 370 -20.86 -5.03 -15.39
CA PRO A 370 -20.20 -3.75 -15.12
C PRO A 370 -20.96 -2.54 -15.71
N GLY A 371 -21.91 -2.77 -16.63
CA GLY A 371 -22.84 -1.75 -17.11
C GLY A 371 -24.04 -1.52 -16.19
N ALA A 372 -24.19 -2.29 -15.10
CA ALA A 372 -25.27 -2.18 -14.13
C ALA A 372 -25.05 -1.04 -13.12
N VAL A 373 -24.68 0.14 -13.62
CA VAL A 373 -24.49 1.35 -12.84
C VAL A 373 -25.30 2.48 -13.47
N VAL A 374 -26.04 3.18 -12.62
CA VAL A 374 -26.86 4.32 -13.03
C VAL A 374 -26.28 5.60 -12.48
N LYS A 375 -26.23 6.64 -13.32
CA LYS A 375 -25.82 7.99 -12.95
C LYS A 375 -27.01 8.94 -12.94
N ILE A 376 -27.22 9.61 -11.82
CA ILE A 376 -28.30 10.59 -11.63
C ILE A 376 -27.65 11.98 -11.50
N PRO A 377 -27.61 12.78 -12.57
CA PRO A 377 -27.03 14.12 -12.50
C PRO A 377 -27.92 15.05 -11.68
N LEU A 378 -27.30 15.82 -10.78
CA LEU A 378 -27.96 16.90 -10.03
C LEU A 378 -27.68 18.26 -10.69
N ASN A 379 -26.43 18.46 -11.11
CA ASN A 379 -25.96 19.59 -11.89
C ASN A 379 -24.68 19.21 -12.67
N SER A 380 -23.96 20.18 -13.22
CA SER A 380 -22.75 19.91 -14.01
C SER A 380 -21.56 19.37 -13.21
N HIS A 381 -21.61 19.43 -11.87
CA HIS A 381 -20.51 19.04 -10.98
C HIS A 381 -20.91 17.96 -9.96
N GLU A 382 -22.20 17.78 -9.68
CA GLU A 382 -22.71 16.85 -8.67
C GLU A 382 -23.66 15.82 -9.29
N TYR A 383 -23.51 14.56 -8.88
CA TYR A 383 -24.32 13.44 -9.33
C TYR A 383 -24.31 12.33 -8.28
N TYR A 384 -25.30 11.43 -8.37
CA TYR A 384 -25.27 10.14 -7.68
C TYR A 384 -24.90 9.02 -8.64
N LEU A 385 -24.17 8.03 -8.13
CA LEU A 385 -24.03 6.73 -8.75
C LEU A 385 -24.80 5.70 -7.94
N VAL A 386 -25.55 4.84 -8.63
CA VAL A 386 -26.33 3.77 -8.02
C VAL A 386 -25.89 2.45 -8.63
N GLU A 387 -25.41 1.55 -7.77
CA GLU A 387 -25.07 0.17 -8.12
C GLU A 387 -25.72 -0.81 -7.12
N ASN A 388 -26.20 -1.94 -7.62
CA ASN A 388 -26.71 -3.01 -6.75
C ASN A 388 -25.58 -3.98 -6.40
N ARG A 389 -25.18 -3.95 -5.13
CA ARG A 389 -24.17 -4.83 -4.53
C ARG A 389 -24.83 -5.80 -3.57
N ARG A 390 -24.24 -6.98 -3.46
CA ARG A 390 -24.70 -8.02 -2.53
C ARG A 390 -23.56 -8.35 -1.60
N ALA A 391 -23.80 -8.25 -0.29
CA ALA A 391 -22.94 -8.84 0.70
C ALA A 391 -23.22 -10.35 0.72
N TRP A 392 -22.16 -11.15 0.60
CA TRP A 392 -22.20 -12.55 1.00
C TRP A 392 -21.47 -12.63 2.33
N SER A 393 -22.22 -12.50 3.42
CA SER A 393 -21.79 -13.00 4.72
C SER A 393 -22.51 -14.32 4.93
N ASN A 394 -21.76 -15.43 4.97
CA ASN A 394 -22.24 -16.66 5.56
C ASN A 394 -22.05 -16.59 7.07
#